data_AF-A0A3D4M6X5-F1
#
_entry.id   AF-A0A3D4M6X5-F1
#
_cell.length_a   1.000
_cell.length_b   1.000
_cell.length_c   1.000
_cell.angle_alpha   90.00
_cell.angle_beta   90.00
_cell.angle_gamma   90.00
#
_symmetry.space_group_name_H-M   'P 1'
#
loop_
_entity.id
_entity.type
_entity.pdbx_description
1 polymer ?
#
loop_
_entity_poly.entity_id
_entity_poly.type
_entity_poly.pdbx_seq_one_letter_code
_entity_poly.pdbx_strand_id
1 'polypeptide(L)'
;KLIETEQILLISSAKTKEEIPFYYRIAGKMGFHKILPARLLKNSNFVSNWFFGAASAFDKQLLKQILLETDPDFLKWAIDKVVCWDNRSLPKNVIHIHGSRDRILPARFVKWDEIIQDGGHFMVFNRSDEVNALLRRYL
;
A
#
# COMPACT_ATOMS: atom_id res chain seq x y z
N LYS A 1 -18.05 4.54 -10.88
CA LYS A 1 -18.67 3.45 -11.67
C LYS A 1 -17.90 2.17 -11.39
N LEU A 2 -18.55 1.06 -11.06
CA LEU A 2 -17.89 -0.25 -11.04
C LEU A 2 -17.81 -0.75 -12.49
N ILE A 3 -16.62 -1.17 -12.92
CA ILE A 3 -16.38 -1.69 -14.26
C ILE A 3 -16.38 -3.21 -14.14
N GLU A 4 -17.11 -3.88 -15.03
CA GLU A 4 -17.04 -5.34 -15.13
C GLU A 4 -15.66 -5.72 -15.67
N THR A 5 -14.96 -6.58 -14.95
CA THR A 5 -13.60 -7.01 -15.24
C THR A 5 -13.50 -8.51 -15.13
N GLU A 6 -12.79 -9.14 -16.06
CA GLU A 6 -12.51 -10.57 -16.02
C GLU A 6 -11.71 -10.96 -14.78
N GLN A 7 -10.69 -10.17 -14.43
CA GLN A 7 -9.80 -10.39 -13.31
C GLN A 7 -9.29 -9.09 -12.71
N ILE A 8 -9.05 -9.07 -11.40
CA ILE A 8 -8.44 -7.96 -10.66
C ILE A 8 -7.16 -8.44 -10.01
N LEU A 9 -6.02 -7.84 -10.39
CA LEU A 9 -4.72 -8.08 -9.76
C LEU A 9 -4.43 -6.97 -8.76
N LEU A 10 -4.34 -7.32 -7.49
CA LEU A 10 -3.95 -6.40 -6.42
C LEU A 10 -2.51 -6.66 -5.99
N ILE A 11 -1.76 -5.59 -5.71
CA ILE A 11 -0.38 -5.65 -5.25
C ILE A 11 -0.23 -4.70 -4.06
N SER A 12 0.32 -5.17 -2.95
CA SER A 12 0.53 -4.36 -1.73
C SER A 12 -0.72 -3.60 -1.28
N SER A 13 -1.89 -4.24 -1.31
CA SER A 13 -3.18 -3.55 -1.23
C SER A 13 -4.09 -4.08 -0.11
N ALA A 14 -5.32 -3.58 -0.04
CA ALA A 14 -6.36 -4.03 0.87
C ALA A 14 -7.70 -4.05 0.13
N LYS A 15 -8.44 -5.14 0.26
CA LYS A 15 -9.73 -5.37 -0.42
C LYS A 15 -10.86 -4.76 0.39
N THR A 16 -10.94 -5.11 1.67
CA THR A 16 -12.06 -4.71 2.54
C THR A 16 -11.56 -3.92 3.75
N LYS A 17 -12.50 -3.28 4.45
CA LYS A 17 -12.27 -2.56 5.70
C LYS A 17 -11.58 -3.42 6.76
N GLU A 18 -11.82 -4.72 6.77
CA GLU A 18 -11.22 -5.64 7.73
C GLU A 18 -9.72 -5.83 7.49
N GLU A 19 -9.25 -5.57 6.26
CA GLU A 19 -7.83 -5.64 5.89
C GLU A 19 -7.06 -4.35 6.20
N ILE A 20 -7.76 -3.25 6.47
CA ILE A 20 -7.13 -2.03 7.00
C ILE A 20 -6.82 -2.23 8.49
N PRO A 21 -5.57 -2.03 8.92
CA PRO A 21 -5.19 -2.21 10.32
C PRO A 21 -6.10 -1.43 11.26
N PHE A 22 -6.51 -2.07 12.36
CA PHE A 22 -7.51 -1.47 13.25
C PHE A 22 -7.09 -0.10 13.78
N TYR A 23 -5.80 0.12 14.04
CA TYR A 23 -5.25 1.39 14.50
C TYR A 23 -5.38 2.52 13.45
N TYR A 24 -5.29 2.21 12.15
CA TYR A 24 -5.61 3.18 11.10
C TYR A 24 -7.08 3.54 11.09
N ARG A 25 -7.98 2.56 11.24
CA ARG A 25 -9.42 2.81 11.30
C ARG A 25 -9.81 3.70 12.49
N ILE A 26 -9.17 3.51 13.64
CA ILE A 26 -9.37 4.37 14.82
C ILE A 26 -8.82 5.78 14.54
N ALA A 27 -7.59 5.90 14.01
CA ALA A 27 -7.00 7.19 13.65
C ALA A 27 -7.86 7.98 12.64
N GLY A 28 -8.43 7.28 11.64
CA GLY A 28 -9.35 7.85 10.65
C GLY A 28 -10.64 8.36 11.28
N LYS A 29 -11.25 7.57 12.18
CA LYS A 29 -12.44 7.99 12.96
C LYS A 29 -12.17 9.22 13.83
N MET A 30 -10.98 9.31 14.42
CA MET A 30 -10.57 10.45 15.25
C MET A 30 -10.08 11.65 14.43
N GLY A 31 -9.89 11.50 13.12
CA GLY A 31 -9.44 12.58 12.23
C GLY A 31 -7.97 12.96 12.37
N PHE A 32 -7.12 12.11 12.96
CA PHE A 32 -5.70 12.42 13.19
C PHE A 32 -4.91 12.68 11.90
N HIS A 33 -5.32 12.08 10.79
CA HIS A 33 -4.71 12.33 9.49
C HIS A 33 -4.99 13.74 8.95
N LYS A 34 -6.08 14.38 9.37
CA LYS A 34 -6.48 15.72 8.88
C LYS A 34 -5.59 16.84 9.40
N ILE A 35 -4.90 16.61 10.52
CA ILE A 35 -3.98 17.57 11.13
C ILE A 35 -2.52 17.38 10.69
N LEU A 36 -2.21 16.34 9.89
CA LEU A 36 -0.86 16.08 9.42
C LEU A 36 -0.44 17.10 8.34
N PRO A 37 0.63 17.88 8.56
CA PRO A 37 1.14 18.79 7.56
C PRO A 37 1.68 18.03 6.34
N ALA A 38 1.30 18.47 5.13
CA ALA A 38 1.76 17.86 3.88
C ALA A 38 3.29 17.77 3.80
N ARG A 39 4.00 18.78 4.32
CA ARG A 39 5.47 18.81 4.35
C ARG A 39 6.08 17.62 5.09
N LEU A 40 5.43 17.13 6.17
CA LEU A 40 5.92 15.94 6.88
C LEU A 40 5.73 14.68 6.06
N LEU A 41 4.62 14.58 5.32
CA LEU A 41 4.30 13.43 4.48
C LEU A 41 5.20 13.35 3.23
N LYS A 42 5.60 14.50 2.68
CA LYS A 42 6.46 14.59 1.49
C LYS A 42 7.96 14.40 1.77
N ASN A 43 8.37 14.48 3.04
CA ASN A 43 9.77 14.36 3.42
C ASN A 43 10.13 12.90 3.73
N SER A 44 10.77 12.22 2.76
CA SER A 44 11.35 10.90 3.02
C SER A 44 12.43 10.97 4.12
N ASN A 45 12.32 10.09 5.10
CA ASN A 45 13.21 9.96 6.25
C ASN A 45 13.37 8.49 6.64
N PHE A 46 14.11 8.19 7.71
CA PHE A 46 14.31 6.82 8.17
C PHE A 46 12.99 6.07 8.45
N VAL A 47 12.01 6.74 9.04
CA VAL A 47 10.70 6.17 9.36
C VAL A 47 9.95 5.80 8.10
N SER A 48 9.82 6.72 7.13
CA SER A 48 9.15 6.41 5.86
C SER A 48 9.85 5.29 5.10
N ASN A 49 11.19 5.32 5.03
CA ASN A 49 11.95 4.26 4.36
C ASN A 49 11.70 2.88 5.01
N TRP A 50 11.68 2.81 6.34
CA TRP A 50 11.40 1.57 7.06
C TRP A 50 9.96 1.07 6.85
N PHE A 51 8.97 1.96 6.92
CA PHE A 51 7.56 1.64 6.68
C PHE A 51 7.32 1.10 5.27
N PHE A 52 7.89 1.73 4.24
CA PHE A 52 7.76 1.29 2.86
C PHE A 52 8.62 0.06 2.55
N GLY A 53 9.68 -0.21 3.32
CA GLY A 53 10.64 -1.26 3.03
C GLY A 53 11.67 -0.86 1.96
N ALA A 54 11.94 0.44 1.82
CA ALA A 54 13.00 0.99 0.98
C ALA A 54 14.35 0.85 1.71
N ALA A 55 15.17 -0.13 1.31
CA ALA A 55 16.37 -0.51 2.05
C ALA A 55 17.65 0.03 1.41
N SER A 56 17.77 -0.11 0.09
CA SER A 56 18.96 0.30 -0.65
C SER A 56 19.06 1.83 -0.77
N ALA A 57 20.25 2.35 -1.10
CA ALA A 57 20.40 3.78 -1.38
C ALA A 57 19.52 4.23 -2.56
N PHE A 58 19.40 3.36 -3.58
CA PHE A 58 18.54 3.57 -4.73
C PHE A 58 17.07 3.61 -4.34
N ASP A 59 16.58 2.64 -3.56
CA ASP A 59 15.17 2.59 -3.11
C ASP A 59 14.79 3.85 -2.32
N LYS A 60 15.69 4.29 -1.44
CA LYS A 60 15.49 5.48 -0.61
C LYS A 60 15.43 6.75 -1.46
N GLN A 61 16.28 6.85 -2.48
CA GLN A 61 16.25 7.96 -3.42
C GLN A 61 14.97 7.95 -4.26
N LEU A 62 14.55 6.78 -4.75
CA LEU A 62 13.32 6.63 -5.52
C LEU A 62 12.08 6.98 -4.68
N LEU A 63 11.97 6.45 -3.46
CA LEU A 63 10.87 6.81 -2.54
C LEU A 63 10.88 8.31 -2.23
N LYS A 64 12.06 8.90 -2.02
CA LYS A 64 12.20 10.35 -1.82
C LYS A 64 11.64 11.11 -3.02
N GLN A 65 11.99 10.73 -4.25
CA GLN A 65 11.49 11.37 -5.45
C GLN A 65 9.96 11.24 -5.57
N ILE A 66 9.42 10.02 -5.39
CA ILE A 66 7.97 9.77 -5.40
C ILE A 66 7.25 10.70 -4.42
N LEU A 67 7.69 10.75 -3.16
CA LEU A 67 7.05 11.58 -2.13
C LEU A 67 7.17 13.08 -2.43
N LEU A 68 8.28 13.51 -3.03
CA LEU A 68 8.53 14.92 -3.34
C LEU A 68 7.72 15.40 -4.55
N GLU A 69 7.52 14.54 -5.55
CA GLU A 69 6.74 14.81 -6.76
C GLU A 69 5.23 14.59 -6.56
N THR A 70 4.82 13.79 -5.57
CA THR A 70 3.40 13.58 -5.27
C THR A 70 2.71 14.89 -4.86
N ASP A 71 1.57 15.19 -5.47
CA ASP A 71 0.75 16.32 -5.11
C ASP A 71 0.28 16.22 -3.63
N PRO A 72 0.47 17.27 -2.82
CA PRO A 72 0.15 17.22 -1.40
C PRO A 72 -1.33 17.00 -1.10
N ASP A 73 -2.24 17.51 -1.94
CA ASP A 73 -3.67 17.36 -1.73
C ASP A 73 -4.11 15.95 -2.11
N PHE A 74 -3.55 15.39 -3.18
CA PHE A 74 -3.70 13.98 -3.52
C PHE A 74 -3.18 13.06 -2.40
N LEU A 75 -2.00 13.34 -1.83
CA LEU A 75 -1.44 12.51 -0.76
C LEU A 75 -2.32 12.53 0.51
N LYS A 76 -2.82 13.71 0.90
CA LYS A 76 -3.77 13.84 2.01
C LYS A 76 -5.07 13.08 1.73
N TRP A 77 -5.60 13.23 0.51
CA TRP A 77 -6.79 12.51 0.08
C TRP A 77 -6.57 10.99 0.10
N ALA A 78 -5.43 10.50 -0.37
CA ALA A 78 -5.11 9.08 -0.40
C ALA A 78 -5.05 8.49 1.02
N ILE A 79 -4.39 9.18 1.96
CA ILE A 79 -4.37 8.78 3.37
C ILE A 79 -5.78 8.76 3.95
N ASP A 80 -6.59 9.80 3.70
CA ASP A 80 -7.99 9.85 4.13
C ASP A 80 -8.79 8.64 3.61
N LYS A 81 -8.64 8.28 2.33
CA LYS A 81 -9.33 7.12 1.76
C LYS A 81 -8.89 5.79 2.37
N VAL A 82 -7.61 5.62 2.68
CA VAL A 82 -7.11 4.40 3.32
C VAL A 82 -7.63 4.28 4.75
N VAL A 83 -7.50 5.33 5.57
CA VAL A 83 -7.90 5.26 6.99
C VAL A 83 -9.41 5.24 7.20
N CYS A 84 -10.17 5.80 6.25
CA CYS A 84 -11.64 5.82 6.26
C CYS A 84 -12.27 4.74 5.36
N TRP A 85 -11.50 3.77 4.86
CA TRP A 85 -12.00 2.72 3.97
C TRP A 85 -13.15 1.93 4.61
N ASP A 86 -14.30 1.85 3.93
CA ASP A 86 -15.51 1.15 4.42
C ASP A 86 -16.07 0.15 3.39
N ASN A 87 -15.25 -0.28 2.41
CA ASN A 87 -15.66 -1.35 1.51
C ASN A 87 -15.81 -2.66 2.29
N ARG A 88 -16.99 -3.27 2.23
CA ARG A 88 -17.29 -4.56 2.87
C ARG A 88 -17.51 -5.69 1.87
N SER A 89 -17.60 -5.36 0.57
CA SER A 89 -17.72 -6.34 -0.49
C SER A 89 -16.34 -6.80 -0.96
N LEU A 90 -16.12 -8.11 -0.93
CA LEU A 90 -14.97 -8.71 -1.60
C LEU A 90 -15.25 -8.72 -3.12
N PRO A 91 -14.40 -8.12 -3.97
CA PRO A 91 -14.58 -8.22 -5.40
C PRO A 91 -14.41 -9.67 -5.87
N LYS A 92 -15.12 -10.05 -6.93
CA LYS A 92 -14.96 -11.37 -7.56
C LYS A 92 -13.66 -11.40 -8.38
N ASN A 93 -13.11 -12.60 -8.60
CA ASN A 93 -11.95 -12.84 -9.47
C ASN A 93 -10.73 -11.97 -9.10
N VAL A 94 -10.46 -11.82 -7.80
CA VAL A 94 -9.31 -11.08 -7.30
C VAL A 94 -8.17 -12.06 -7.04
N ILE A 95 -6.98 -11.72 -7.53
CA ILE A 95 -5.72 -12.31 -7.08
C ILE A 95 -4.92 -11.21 -6.38
N HIS A 96 -4.47 -11.50 -5.17
CA HIS A 96 -3.74 -10.56 -4.35
C HIS A 96 -2.31 -11.03 -4.07
N ILE A 97 -1.35 -10.28 -4.62
CA ILE A 97 0.09 -10.44 -4.35
C ILE A 97 0.47 -9.50 -3.22
N HIS A 98 1.05 -10.03 -2.14
CA HIS A 98 1.40 -9.22 -0.96
C HIS A 98 2.80 -9.49 -0.43
N GLY A 99 3.38 -8.48 0.23
CA GLY A 99 4.70 -8.60 0.85
C GLY A 99 4.61 -9.12 2.28
N SER A 100 5.37 -10.17 2.62
CA SER A 100 5.38 -10.74 3.98
C SER A 100 5.86 -9.76 5.06
N ARG A 101 6.66 -8.76 4.69
CA ARG A 101 7.20 -7.70 5.56
C ARG A 101 6.62 -6.32 5.24
N ASP A 102 5.47 -6.24 4.57
CA ASP A 102 4.75 -4.97 4.42
C ASP A 102 4.42 -4.38 5.81
N ARG A 103 4.77 -3.13 6.05
CA ARG A 103 4.48 -2.42 7.31
C ARG A 103 3.41 -1.34 7.16
N ILE A 104 3.07 -0.97 5.94
CA ILE A 104 1.96 -0.06 5.63
C ILE A 104 0.65 -0.85 5.78
N LEU A 105 0.54 -2.00 5.11
CA LEU A 105 -0.57 -2.95 5.20
C LEU A 105 -0.02 -4.31 5.65
N PRO A 106 0.18 -4.55 6.95
CA PRO A 106 0.82 -5.77 7.42
C PRO A 106 0.08 -7.03 7.00
N ALA A 107 0.82 -8.01 6.44
CA ALA A 107 0.28 -9.25 5.89
C ALA A 107 -0.67 -10.02 6.83
N ARG A 108 -0.50 -9.88 8.16
CA ARG A 108 -1.40 -10.46 9.16
C ARG A 108 -2.85 -9.95 9.12
N PHE A 109 -3.09 -8.78 8.54
CA PHE A 109 -4.44 -8.20 8.38
C PHE A 109 -5.05 -8.52 7.02
N VAL A 110 -4.24 -8.90 6.04
CA VAL A 110 -4.63 -8.97 4.65
C VAL A 110 -4.79 -10.42 4.23
N LYS A 111 -5.85 -10.75 3.50
CA LYS A 111 -5.93 -12.04 2.79
C LYS A 111 -5.17 -11.91 1.47
N TRP A 112 -4.18 -12.75 1.27
CA TRP A 112 -3.35 -12.79 0.06
C TRP A 112 -3.45 -14.17 -0.58
N ASP A 113 -3.27 -14.22 -1.90
CA ASP A 113 -3.23 -15.45 -2.68
C ASP A 113 -1.78 -15.85 -2.98
N GLU A 114 -0.93 -14.85 -3.19
CA GLU A 114 0.50 -15.01 -3.45
C GLU A 114 1.29 -14.08 -2.51
N ILE A 115 2.41 -14.59 -1.98
CA ILE A 115 3.22 -13.85 -1.00
C ILE A 115 4.68 -13.77 -1.44
N ILE A 116 5.23 -12.56 -1.44
CA ILE A 116 6.65 -12.33 -1.67
C ILE A 116 7.37 -12.37 -0.33
N GLN A 117 8.24 -13.38 -0.18
CA GLN A 117 9.03 -13.56 1.03
C GLN A 117 10.00 -12.39 1.18
N ASP A 118 10.09 -11.86 2.40
CA ASP A 118 10.82 -10.64 2.75
C ASP A 118 10.43 -9.37 1.98
N GLY A 119 9.36 -9.40 1.18
CA GLY A 119 8.82 -8.24 0.46
C GLY A 119 8.18 -7.21 1.39
N GLY A 120 8.56 -5.95 1.25
CA GLY A 120 7.90 -4.81 1.91
C GLY A 120 6.77 -4.22 1.06
N HIS A 121 6.22 -3.07 1.47
CA HIS A 121 5.18 -2.38 0.68
C HIS A 121 5.70 -1.94 -0.70
N PHE A 122 6.98 -1.54 -0.76
CA PHE A 122 7.68 -1.05 -1.95
C PHE A 122 8.15 -2.17 -2.91
N MET A 123 7.69 -3.41 -2.70
CA MET A 123 8.11 -4.60 -3.46
C MET A 123 7.85 -4.52 -4.96
N VAL A 124 6.88 -3.72 -5.41
CA VAL A 124 6.64 -3.49 -6.85
C VAL A 124 7.87 -2.89 -7.54
N PHE A 125 8.71 -2.16 -6.80
CA PHE A 125 9.95 -1.56 -7.31
C PHE A 125 11.17 -2.44 -7.01
N ASN A 126 11.38 -2.82 -5.74
CA ASN A 126 12.64 -3.47 -5.31
C ASN A 126 12.62 -5.01 -5.31
N ARG A 127 11.47 -5.61 -5.66
CA ARG A 127 11.27 -7.05 -5.90
C ARG A 127 10.53 -7.27 -7.23
N SER A 128 10.75 -6.37 -8.19
CA SER A 128 10.01 -6.35 -9.46
C SER A 128 10.10 -7.66 -10.24
N ASP A 129 11.24 -8.36 -10.22
CA ASP A 129 11.39 -9.65 -10.90
C ASP A 129 10.46 -10.74 -10.33
N GLU A 130 10.33 -10.81 -9.00
CA GLU A 130 9.43 -11.74 -8.31
C GLU A 130 7.96 -11.38 -8.56
N VAL A 131 7.62 -10.08 -8.46
CA VAL A 131 6.28 -9.57 -8.79
C VAL A 131 5.92 -9.92 -10.23
N ASN A 132 6.81 -9.67 -11.19
CA ASN A 132 6.58 -9.95 -12.61
C ASN A 132 6.47 -11.46 -12.89
N ALA A 133 7.22 -12.30 -12.18
CA ALA A 133 7.09 -13.75 -12.29
C ALA A 133 5.70 -14.23 -11.86
N LEU A 134 5.16 -13.66 -10.77
CA LEU A 134 3.80 -13.95 -10.32
C LEU A 134 2.76 -13.42 -11.29
N LEU A 135 2.89 -12.17 -11.76
CA LEU A 135 1.95 -11.56 -12.71
C LEU A 135 1.81 -12.40 -13.99
N ARG A 136 2.92 -12.92 -14.54
CA ARG A 136 2.90 -13.79 -15.74
C ARG A 136 2.14 -15.11 -15.56
N ARG A 137 1.81 -15.53 -14.33
CA ARG A 137 0.98 -16.72 -14.09
C ARG A 137 -0.51 -16.44 -14.25
N TYR A 138 -0.91 -15.16 -14.26
CA TYR A 138 -2.30 -14.71 -14.27
C TYR A 138 -2.65 -13.80 -15.46
N LEU A 139 -1.67 -13.48 -16.30
CA LEU A 139 -1.82 -12.75 -17.57
C LEU A 139 -1.68 -13.74 -18.74
#